data_AF-A0A2E9TCS8-F1
#
_entry.id   AF-A0A2E9TCS8-F1
#
_cell.length_a   1.000
_cell.length_b   1.000
_cell.length_c   1.000
_cell.angle_alpha   90.00
_cell.angle_beta   90.00
_cell.angle_gamma   90.00
#
_symmetry.space_group_name_H-M   'P 1'
#
loop_
_entity.id
_entity.type
_entity.pdbx_description
1 polymer ?
#
loop_
_entity_poly.entity_id
_entity_poly.type
_entity_poly.pdbx_seq_one_letter_code
_entity_poly.pdbx_strand_id
1 'polypeptide(L)'
;MAPKARRYAQAAFDIAFENDTFDEWAADLDALATALGDEDFAALLDAPQVPMAVKMDGIDKVLADLGETARNLAKLLVTHRASRIAPAIRDDFRAMLDGRRGIARAEITTAVAVD
;
A
#
# COMPACT_ATOMS: atom_id res chain seq x y z
N MET A 1 -5.09 -14.66 2.47
CA MET A 1 -5.26 -13.61 1.45
C MET A 1 -6.62 -12.95 1.65
N ALA A 2 -6.67 -11.65 1.97
CA ALA A 2 -7.94 -10.94 2.11
C ALA A 2 -8.45 -10.55 0.72
N PRO A 3 -9.60 -11.05 0.23
CA PRO A 3 -10.06 -10.84 -1.16
C PRO A 3 -10.26 -9.37 -1.54
N LYS A 4 -10.35 -8.46 -0.56
CA LYS A 4 -10.41 -7.01 -0.79
C LYS A 4 -9.05 -6.41 -1.15
N ALA A 5 -7.95 -6.88 -0.55
CA ALA A 5 -6.61 -6.34 -0.80
C ALA A 5 -6.18 -6.53 -2.25
N ARG A 6 -6.34 -7.76 -2.77
CA ARG A 6 -6.00 -8.07 -4.17
C ARG A 6 -6.73 -7.19 -5.17
N ARG A 7 -8.00 -6.83 -4.91
CA ARG A 7 -8.78 -5.94 -5.79
C ARG A 7 -8.22 -4.52 -5.83
N TYR A 8 -7.83 -3.96 -4.68
CA TYR A 8 -7.18 -2.65 -4.63
C TYR A 8 -5.80 -2.68 -5.29
N ALA A 9 -5.02 -3.74 -5.04
CA ALA A 9 -3.73 -3.92 -5.66
C ALA A 9 -3.85 -4.02 -7.19
N GLN A 10 -4.84 -4.75 -7.70
CA GLN A 10 -5.10 -4.86 -9.14
C GLN A 10 -5.47 -3.50 -9.74
N ALA A 11 -6.35 -2.73 -9.08
CA ALA A 11 -6.71 -1.40 -9.55
C ALA A 11 -5.50 -0.45 -9.60
N ALA A 12 -4.64 -0.46 -8.58
CA ALA A 12 -3.39 0.29 -8.57
C ALA A 12 -2.45 -0.18 -9.70
N PHE A 13 -2.36 -1.49 -9.93
CA PHE A 13 -1.55 -2.09 -11.00
C PHE A 13 -2.04 -1.68 -12.39
N ASP A 14 -3.35 -1.67 -12.62
CA ASP A 14 -3.94 -1.26 -13.89
C ASP A 14 -3.68 0.24 -14.16
N ILE A 15 -3.80 1.10 -13.13
CA ILE A 15 -3.44 2.52 -13.24
C ILE A 15 -1.94 2.68 -13.55
N ALA A 16 -1.08 1.94 -12.85
CA ALA A 16 0.36 1.95 -13.12
C ALA A 16 0.68 1.46 -14.55
N PHE A 17 -0.09 0.50 -15.07
CA PHE A 17 0.03 -0.01 -16.44
C PHE A 17 -0.29 1.05 -17.47
N GLU A 18 -1.40 1.77 -17.29
CA GLU A 18 -1.86 2.79 -18.23
C GLU A 18 -0.90 3.99 -18.32
N ASN A 19 -0.23 4.32 -17.22
CA ASN A 19 0.62 5.51 -17.12
C ASN A 19 2.13 5.22 -17.12
N ASP A 20 2.53 3.95 -17.17
CA ASP A 20 3.92 3.49 -17.03
C ASP A 20 4.62 3.94 -15.72
N THR A 21 3.88 3.96 -14.61
CA THR A 21 4.33 4.49 -13.31
C THR A 21 4.55 3.40 -12.26
N PHE A 22 5.05 2.23 -12.65
CA PHE A 22 5.22 1.09 -11.73
C PHE A 22 6.13 1.35 -10.54
N ASP A 23 7.28 1.98 -10.79
CA ASP A 23 8.26 2.22 -9.74
C ASP A 23 7.76 3.27 -8.74
N GLU A 24 7.06 4.29 -9.22
CA GLU A 24 6.38 5.28 -8.38
C GLU A 24 5.32 4.61 -7.50
N TRP A 25 4.44 3.80 -8.11
CA TRP A 25 3.40 3.07 -7.35
C TRP A 25 3.99 2.08 -6.35
N ALA A 26 5.09 1.41 -6.68
CA ALA A 26 5.76 0.50 -5.75
C ALA A 26 6.29 1.26 -4.52
N ALA A 27 6.98 2.38 -4.74
CA ALA A 27 7.51 3.23 -3.68
C ALA A 27 6.39 3.84 -2.82
N ASP A 28 5.33 4.34 -3.47
CA ASP A 28 4.17 4.91 -2.80
C ASP A 28 3.44 3.88 -1.93
N LEU A 29 3.26 2.65 -2.43
CA LEU A 29 2.63 1.57 -1.66
C LEU A 29 3.50 1.11 -0.49
N ASP A 30 4.82 1.18 -0.60
CA ASP A 30 5.72 0.93 0.52
C ASP A 30 5.58 1.98 1.62
N ALA A 31 5.59 3.26 1.24
CA ALA A 31 5.40 4.37 2.18
C ALA A 31 4.00 4.32 2.82
N LEU A 32 2.96 4.05 2.02
CA LEU A 32 1.58 3.90 2.48
C LEU A 32 1.43 2.74 3.47
N ALA A 33 1.99 1.57 3.15
CA ALA A 33 1.94 0.40 4.03
C ALA A 33 2.71 0.63 5.33
N THR A 34 3.81 1.38 5.28
CA THR A 34 4.59 1.76 6.47
C THR A 34 3.78 2.70 7.36
N ALA A 35 3.25 3.79 6.79
CA ALA A 35 2.48 4.77 7.55
C ALA A 35 1.20 4.16 8.14
N LEU A 36 0.41 3.42 7.34
CA LEU A 36 -0.83 2.79 7.83
C LEU A 36 -0.58 1.54 8.70
N GLY A 37 0.65 1.04 8.73
CA GLY A 37 1.10 -0.03 9.62
C GLY A 37 1.63 0.49 10.97
N ASP A 38 1.94 1.78 11.07
CA ASP A 38 2.31 2.42 12.33
C ASP A 38 1.13 2.37 13.32
N GLU A 39 1.39 1.89 14.55
CA GLU A 39 0.34 1.61 15.52
C GLU A 39 -0.37 2.88 15.99
N ASP A 40 0.37 3.97 16.21
CA ASP A 40 -0.16 5.24 16.68
C ASP A 40 -1.04 5.89 15.61
N PHE A 41 -0.56 5.91 14.36
CA PHE A 41 -1.34 6.45 13.25
C PHE A 41 -2.56 5.58 12.94
N ALA A 42 -2.43 4.25 12.95
CA ALA A 42 -3.55 3.34 12.76
C ALA A 42 -4.61 3.51 13.86
N ALA A 43 -4.20 3.69 15.13
CA ALA A 43 -5.11 3.94 16.24
C ALA A 43 -5.89 5.25 16.06
N LEU A 44 -5.22 6.33 15.62
CA LEU A 44 -5.87 7.60 15.28
C LEU A 44 -6.92 7.44 14.17
N LEU A 45 -6.58 6.69 13.12
CA LEU A 45 -7.46 6.48 11.97
C LEU A 45 -8.65 5.58 12.30
N ASP A 46 -8.51 4.66 13.25
CA ASP A 46 -9.60 3.80 13.71
C ASP A 46 -10.48 4.42 14.79
N ALA A 47 -9.98 5.44 15.49
CA ALA A 47 -10.69 6.11 16.57
C ALA A 47 -12.05 6.67 16.10
N PRO A 48 -13.20 6.17 16.61
CA PRO A 48 -14.52 6.61 16.15
C PRO A 48 -14.86 8.05 16.58
N GLN A 49 -14.27 8.53 17.68
CA GLN A 49 -14.45 9.90 18.17
C GLN A 49 -13.71 10.94 17.32
N VAL A 50 -12.76 10.53 16.48
CA VAL A 50 -11.99 11.44 15.63
C VAL A 50 -12.81 11.73 14.37
N PRO A 51 -13.13 13.01 14.06
CA PRO A 51 -13.88 13.37 12.87
C PRO A 51 -13.16 12.95 11.60
N MET A 52 -13.93 12.57 10.56
CA MET A 52 -13.36 12.15 9.28
C MET A 52 -12.46 13.24 8.65
N ALA A 53 -12.84 14.51 8.77
CA ALA A 53 -12.05 15.63 8.25
C ALA A 53 -10.63 15.69 8.87
N VAL A 54 -10.52 15.40 10.18
CA VAL A 54 -9.22 15.36 10.87
C VAL A 54 -8.38 14.19 10.38
N LYS A 55 -9.01 13.04 10.11
CA LYS A 55 -8.31 11.88 9.52
C LYS A 55 -7.79 12.19 8.13
N MET A 56 -8.60 12.85 7.29
CA MET A 56 -8.20 13.24 5.94
C MET A 56 -7.03 14.23 5.94
N ASP A 57 -7.08 15.24 6.80
CA ASP A 57 -5.97 16.19 7.00
C ASP A 57 -4.69 15.49 7.50
N GLY A 58 -4.83 14.54 8.42
CA GLY A 58 -3.71 13.70 8.87
C GLY A 58 -3.08 12.90 7.75
N ILE A 59 -3.88 12.27 6.88
CA ILE A 59 -3.41 11.57 5.69
C ILE A 59 -2.69 12.54 4.75
N ASP A 60 -3.26 13.71 4.48
CA ASP A 60 -2.67 14.70 3.58
C ASP A 60 -1.31 15.22 4.06
N LYS A 61 -1.11 15.30 5.37
CA LYS A 61 0.15 15.72 5.99
C LYS A 61 1.19 14.60 6.06
N VAL A 62 0.79 13.41 6.50
CA VAL A 62 1.71 12.27 6.67
C VAL A 62 2.15 11.70 5.33
N LEU A 63 1.25 11.70 4.34
CA LEU A 63 1.49 11.14 3.00
C LEU A 63 1.66 12.25 1.95
N ALA A 64 2.21 13.40 2.35
CA ALA A 64 2.37 14.57 1.49
C ALA A 64 3.30 14.33 0.29
N ASP A 65 4.22 13.38 0.41
CA ASP A 65 5.21 13.04 -0.62
C ASP A 65 4.71 11.96 -1.59
N LEU A 66 3.60 11.28 -1.28
CA LEU A 66 3.02 10.27 -2.17
C LEU A 66 2.35 10.93 -3.36
N GLY A 67 2.35 10.23 -4.49
CA GLY A 67 1.55 10.58 -5.67
C GLY A 67 0.07 10.71 -5.32
N GLU A 68 -0.62 11.59 -6.06
CA GLU A 68 -2.03 11.93 -5.81
C GLU A 68 -2.92 10.67 -5.78
N THR A 69 -2.71 9.75 -6.71
CA THR A 69 -3.50 8.53 -6.86
C THR A 69 -3.29 7.54 -5.69
N ALA A 70 -2.06 7.43 -5.19
CA ALA A 70 -1.76 6.61 -4.02
C ALA A 70 -2.32 7.23 -2.73
N ARG A 71 -2.29 8.57 -2.60
CA ARG A 71 -2.93 9.27 -1.50
C ARG A 71 -4.46 9.11 -1.52
N ASN A 72 -5.07 9.14 -2.72
CA ASN A 72 -6.49 8.86 -2.89
C ASN A 72 -6.84 7.43 -2.47
N LEU A 73 -5.98 6.45 -2.76
CA LEU A 73 -6.13 5.09 -2.22
C LEU A 73 -6.08 5.09 -0.69
N ALA A 74 -5.15 5.80 -0.04
CA ALA A 74 -5.09 5.89 1.42
C ALA A 74 -6.39 6.45 2.02
N LYS A 75 -6.90 7.55 1.45
CA LYS A 75 -8.19 8.17 1.86
C LYS A 75 -9.36 7.20 1.70
N LEU A 76 -9.39 6.45 0.60
CA LEU A 76 -10.39 5.42 0.34
C LEU A 76 -10.34 4.30 1.40
N LEU A 77 -9.14 3.78 1.69
CA LEU A 77 -8.97 2.72 2.70
C LEU A 77 -9.44 3.18 4.07
N VAL A 78 -9.11 4.40 4.49
CA VAL A 78 -9.57 4.94 5.78
C VAL A 78 -11.09 5.11 5.82
N THR A 79 -11.68 5.63 4.74
CA THR A 79 -13.14 5.79 4.62
C THR A 79 -13.86 4.45 4.76
N HIS A 80 -13.30 3.38 4.20
CA HIS A 80 -13.85 2.03 4.27
C HIS A 80 -13.41 1.24 5.51
N ARG A 81 -12.71 1.85 6.48
CA ARG A 81 -12.15 1.16 7.66
C ARG A 81 -11.27 -0.04 7.29
N ALA A 82 -10.49 0.14 6.23
CA ALA A 82 -9.64 -0.85 5.59
C ALA A 82 -8.16 -0.43 5.59
N SER A 83 -7.75 0.51 6.44
CA SER A 83 -6.34 0.93 6.59
C SER A 83 -5.40 -0.26 6.86
N ARG A 84 -5.83 -1.19 7.72
CA ARG A 84 -5.06 -2.39 8.09
C ARG A 84 -4.70 -3.34 6.93
N ILE A 85 -5.37 -3.25 5.78
CA ILE A 85 -5.04 -4.13 4.63
C ILE A 85 -3.97 -3.52 3.72
N ALA A 86 -3.47 -2.32 4.01
CA ALA A 86 -2.44 -1.66 3.22
C ALA A 86 -1.17 -2.51 2.99
N PRO A 87 -0.60 -3.21 4.00
CA PRO A 87 0.53 -4.10 3.77
C PRO A 87 0.22 -5.22 2.77
N ALA A 88 -0.99 -5.80 2.84
CA ALA A 88 -1.41 -6.83 1.91
C ALA A 88 -1.59 -6.29 0.48
N ILE A 89 -2.03 -5.04 0.31
CA ILE A 89 -2.14 -4.38 -1.00
C ILE A 89 -0.76 -4.21 -1.63
N ARG A 90 0.22 -3.70 -0.85
CA ARG A 90 1.61 -3.58 -1.28
C ARG A 90 2.17 -4.94 -1.72
N ASP A 91 1.96 -5.98 -0.92
CA ASP A 91 2.48 -7.32 -1.21
C ASP A 91 1.86 -7.93 -2.48
N ASP A 92 0.53 -7.81 -2.64
CA ASP A 92 -0.16 -8.24 -3.85
C ASP A 92 0.32 -7.47 -5.09
N PHE A 93 0.49 -6.14 -4.99
CA PHE A 93 1.00 -5.31 -6.09
C PHE A 93 2.41 -5.72 -6.50
N ARG A 94 3.31 -5.90 -5.54
CA ARG A 94 4.68 -6.37 -5.79
C ARG A 94 4.68 -7.74 -6.44
N ALA A 95 3.83 -8.67 -6.01
CA ALA A 95 3.71 -9.98 -6.64
C ALA A 95 3.26 -9.89 -8.11
N MET A 96 2.34 -8.96 -8.43
CA MET A 96 1.93 -8.69 -9.82
C MET A 96 3.05 -8.06 -10.65
N LEU A 97 3.80 -7.12 -10.08
CA LEU A 97 4.94 -6.48 -10.73
C LEU A 97 6.08 -7.46 -11.01
N ASP A 98 6.38 -8.32 -10.05
CA ASP A 98 7.36 -9.40 -10.19
C ASP A 98 6.97 -10.35 -11.32
N GLY A 99 5.70 -10.78 -11.35
CA GLY A 99 5.14 -11.59 -12.44
C GLY A 99 5.26 -10.92 -13.81
N ARG A 100 5.01 -9.60 -13.89
CA ARG A 100 5.19 -8.83 -15.13
C ARG A 100 6.65 -8.74 -15.57
N ARG A 101 7.58 -8.59 -14.64
CA ARG A 101 9.02 -8.51 -14.92
C ARG A 101 9.64 -9.87 -15.24
N GLY A 102 8.87 -10.95 -15.20
CA GLY A 102 9.38 -12.32 -15.33
C GLY A 102 10.23 -12.75 -14.13
N ILE A 103 10.18 -12.00 -13.03
CA ILE A 103 10.88 -12.31 -11.78
C ILE A 103 9.94 -13.20 -10.98
N ALA A 104 10.05 -14.52 -11.15
CA ALA A 104 9.52 -15.42 -10.12
C ALA A 104 10.44 -15.30 -8.90
N ARG A 105 9.99 -14.70 -7.80
CA ARG A 105 10.72 -14.82 -6.51
C ARG A 105 10.78 -16.29 -6.13
N ALA A 106 11.87 -16.96 -6.47
CA ALA A 106 12.31 -18.11 -5.71
C ALA A 106 12.91 -17.56 -4.42
N GLU A 107 12.25 -17.78 -3.29
CA GLU A 107 12.95 -17.73 -2.00
C GLU A 107 14.05 -18.80 -2.05
N ILE A 108 15.29 -18.38 -2.32
CA ILE A 108 16.44 -19.24 -2.05
C ILE A 108 16.65 -19.16 -0.53
N THR A 109 16.03 -20.08 0.21
CA THR A 109 16.53 -20.41 1.54
C THR A 109 17.89 -21.09 1.33
N THR A 110 18.97 -20.33 1.42
CA THR A 110 20.32 -20.90 1.42
C THR A 110 20.55 -21.52 2.81
N ALA A 111 20.85 -22.81 2.84
CA ALA A 111 21.30 -23.51 4.05
C ALA A 111 22.83 -23.53 4.18
N VAL A 112 23.55 -22.63 3.51
CA VAL A 112 25.01 -22.54 3.57
C VAL A 112 25.45 -21.08 3.52
N ALA A 113 26.31 -20.69 4.46
CA ALA A 113 27.01 -19.42 4.44
C ALA A 113 27.87 -19.32 3.18
N VAL A 114 27.82 -18.18 2.50
CA VAL A 114 28.78 -17.86 1.44
C VAL A 114 29.91 -17.09 2.11
N ASP A 115 31.14 -17.59 1.90
CA ASP A 115 32.41 -17.28 2.60
C ASP A 115 32.61 -15.83 3.08
#